data_AF-A0A0F9JH82-F1
#
_entry.id   AF-A0A0F9JH82-F1
#
_cell.length_a   1.000
_cell.length_b   1.000
_cell.length_c   1.000
_cell.angle_alpha   90.00
_cell.angle_beta   90.00
_cell.angle_gamma   90.00
#
_symmetry.space_group_name_H-M   'P 1'
#
loop_
_entity.id
_entity.type
_entity.pdbx_description
1 polymer ?
#
loop_
_entity_poly.entity_id
_entity_poly.type
_entity_poly.pdbx_seq_one_letter_code
_entity_poly.pdbx_strand_id
1 'polypeptide(L)'
;SRYKGTYFYKLPILTRLGEVLVEKLIQIFFGIKIMNNQTGYRAFNRNFLPIFDNIKYYGYAFCTEQIVKASISNYRIKECPIKVYKREYGSSSIKLMKLARRIFSCLFYYFGRKIKLSVRRTKRIGLY
;
A
#
# COMPACT_ATOMS: atom_id res chain seq x y z
N SER A 1 1.33 -10.81 -6.69
CA SER A 1 0.33 -9.93 -7.32
C SER A 1 -0.49 -10.73 -8.30
N ARG A 2 -1.81 -10.75 -8.09
CA ARG A 2 -2.79 -11.39 -8.98
C ARG A 2 -2.78 -10.79 -10.40
N TYR A 3 -2.31 -9.55 -10.53
CA TYR A 3 -2.21 -8.83 -11.79
C TYR A 3 -0.99 -9.22 -12.62
N LYS A 4 0.02 -9.85 -11.98
CA LYS A 4 1.16 -10.46 -12.67
C LYS A 4 1.00 -11.97 -12.88
N GLY A 5 0.08 -12.60 -12.15
CA GLY A 5 -0.20 -14.02 -12.25
C GLY A 5 -1.62 -14.26 -12.74
N THR A 6 -2.28 -15.28 -12.22
CA THR A 6 -3.64 -15.66 -12.62
C THR A 6 -4.59 -15.64 -11.43
N TYR A 7 -5.86 -15.31 -11.69
CA TYR A 7 -6.91 -15.36 -10.67
C TYR A 7 -8.15 -16.03 -11.24
N PHE A 8 -8.72 -16.97 -10.48
CA PHE A 8 -9.82 -17.85 -10.91
C PHE A 8 -11.15 -17.42 -10.29
N TYR A 9 -11.47 -16.13 -10.33
CA TYR A 9 -12.73 -15.58 -9.81
C TYR A 9 -13.12 -14.26 -10.51
N LYS A 10 -14.41 -13.94 -10.51
CA LYS A 10 -14.91 -12.68 -11.06
C LYS A 10 -14.58 -11.51 -10.12
N LEU A 11 -13.77 -10.56 -10.59
CA LEU A 11 -13.50 -9.32 -9.88
C LEU A 11 -14.59 -8.29 -10.19
N PRO A 12 -15.28 -7.71 -9.18
CA PRO A 12 -16.18 -6.61 -9.43
C PRO A 12 -15.45 -5.41 -10.05
N ILE A 13 -16.04 -4.81 -11.08
CA ILE A 13 -15.45 -3.69 -11.83
C ILE A 13 -15.19 -2.49 -10.91
N LEU A 14 -16.14 -2.20 -10.01
CA LEU A 14 -16.00 -1.11 -9.04
C LEU A 14 -14.79 -1.30 -8.11
N THR A 15 -14.53 -2.54 -7.70
CA THR A 15 -13.34 -2.87 -6.90
C THR A 15 -12.08 -2.63 -7.71
N ARG A 16 -12.05 -3.03 -8.98
CA ARG A 16 -10.90 -2.80 -9.87
C ARG A 16 -10.63 -1.31 -10.08
N LEU A 17 -11.67 -0.50 -10.30
CA LEU A 17 -11.54 0.95 -10.44
C LEU A 17 -10.97 1.59 -9.18
N GLY A 18 -11.49 1.21 -8.00
CA GLY A 18 -10.96 1.69 -6.72
C GLY A 18 -9.50 1.32 -6.50
N GLU A 19 -9.10 0.10 -6.86
CA GLU A 19 -7.70 -0.34 -6.78
C GLU A 19 -6.79 0.47 -7.71
N VAL A 20 -7.21 0.72 -8.96
CA VAL A 20 -6.46 1.53 -9.93
C VAL A 20 -6.30 2.97 -9.44
N LEU A 21 -7.34 3.55 -8.84
CA LEU A 21 -7.27 4.90 -8.26
C LEU A 21 -6.22 4.96 -7.14
N VAL A 22 -6.26 4.01 -6.21
CA VAL A 22 -5.28 3.93 -5.11
C VAL A 22 -3.86 3.69 -5.65
N GLU A 23 -3.70 2.83 -6.67
CA GLU A 23 -2.43 2.61 -7.36
C GLU A 23 -1.87 3.91 -7.93
N LYS A 24 -2.68 4.70 -8.65
CA LYS A 24 -2.25 5.99 -9.21
C LYS A 24 -1.84 6.98 -8.13
N LEU A 25 -2.58 7.07 -7.03
CA LEU A 25 -2.19 7.94 -5.93
C LEU A 25 -0.87 7.52 -5.28
N ILE A 26 -0.65 6.23 -5.07
CA ILE A 26 0.61 5.72 -4.55
C ILE A 26 1.76 6.04 -5.52
N GLN A 27 1.53 5.88 -6.81
CA GLN A 27 2.51 6.19 -7.85
C GLN A 27 2.86 7.68 -7.85
N ILE A 28 1.87 8.58 -7.76
CA ILE A 28 2.08 10.04 -7.75
C ILE A 28 2.77 10.48 -6.45
N PHE A 29 2.29 10.04 -5.29
CA PHE A 29 2.78 10.52 -3.99
C PHE A 29 4.12 9.91 -3.60
N PHE A 30 4.35 8.64 -3.91
CA PHE A 30 5.50 7.88 -3.44
C PHE A 30 6.43 7.41 -4.56
N GLY A 31 6.03 7.50 -5.83
CA GLY A 31 6.83 7.04 -6.97
C GLY A 31 6.86 5.52 -7.13
N ILE A 32 5.99 4.79 -6.43
CA ILE A 32 6.01 3.34 -6.37
C ILE A 32 5.04 2.76 -7.41
N LYS A 33 5.53 1.85 -8.26
CA LYS A 33 4.70 1.11 -9.22
C LYS A 33 4.33 -0.27 -8.66
N ILE A 34 3.20 -0.34 -7.95
CA ILE A 34 2.65 -1.59 -7.39
C ILE A 34 1.15 -1.63 -7.69
N MET A 35 0.72 -2.69 -8.35
CA MET A 35 -0.68 -2.87 -8.72
C MET A 35 -1.52 -3.40 -7.55
N ASN A 36 -1.01 -4.43 -6.85
CA ASN A 36 -1.74 -5.05 -5.74
C ASN A 36 -1.24 -4.53 -4.39
N ASN A 37 -1.75 -3.36 -4.00
CA ASN A 37 -1.33 -2.66 -2.79
C ASN A 37 -2.08 -3.08 -1.50
N GLN A 38 -3.18 -3.82 -1.62
CA GLN A 38 -4.09 -4.17 -0.52
C GLN A 38 -4.01 -5.63 -0.07
N THR A 39 -3.22 -6.46 -0.77
CA THR A 39 -3.02 -7.87 -0.38
C THR A 39 -2.21 -7.99 0.91
N GLY A 40 -2.61 -8.93 1.77
CA GLY A 40 -1.83 -9.37 2.94
C GLY A 40 -0.76 -10.40 2.60
N TYR A 41 -0.85 -11.06 1.44
CA TYR A 41 0.14 -12.06 1.00
C TYR A 41 1.46 -11.39 0.60
N ARG A 42 2.43 -11.38 1.53
CA ARG A 42 3.70 -10.66 1.43
C ARG A 42 4.79 -11.41 2.20
N ALA A 43 6.03 -11.27 1.73
CA ALA A 43 7.22 -11.71 2.44
C ALA A 43 8.08 -10.49 2.77
N PHE A 44 8.72 -10.51 3.93
CA PHE A 44 9.56 -9.43 4.44
C PHE A 44 10.90 -10.00 4.92
N ASN A 45 11.97 -9.23 4.76
CA ASN A 45 13.23 -9.50 5.43
C ASN A 45 13.10 -9.09 6.92
N ARG A 46 13.81 -9.75 7.84
CA ARG A 46 13.89 -9.36 9.26
C ARG A 46 14.27 -7.89 9.46
N ASN A 47 15.10 -7.33 8.58
CA ASN A 47 15.46 -5.90 8.64
C ASN A 47 14.27 -4.95 8.43
N PHE A 48 13.15 -5.46 7.92
CA PHE A 48 11.91 -4.70 7.75
C PHE A 48 11.14 -4.52 9.06
N LEU A 49 11.45 -5.28 10.12
CA LEU A 49 10.68 -5.26 11.37
C LEU A 49 10.45 -3.85 11.96
N PRO A 50 11.42 -2.93 11.96
CA PRO A 50 11.22 -1.58 12.50
C PRO A 50 10.14 -0.74 11.78
N ILE A 51 9.73 -1.13 10.57
CA ILE A 51 8.63 -0.48 9.85
C ILE A 51 7.28 -0.74 10.53
N PHE A 52 7.15 -1.90 11.19
CA PHE A 52 5.94 -2.25 11.93
C PHE A 52 5.79 -1.45 13.22
N ASP A 53 6.86 -0.84 13.71
CA ASP A 53 6.79 0.06 14.86
C ASP A 53 5.96 1.30 14.49
N ASN A 54 5.09 1.72 15.41
CA ASN A 54 4.23 2.91 15.25
C ASN A 54 3.29 2.84 14.04
N ILE A 55 2.69 1.69 13.79
CA ILE A 55 1.61 1.55 12.81
C ILE A 55 0.33 2.18 13.34
N LYS A 56 -0.35 2.95 12.47
CA LYS A 56 -1.54 3.71 12.84
C LYS A 56 -2.83 3.14 12.27
N TYR A 57 -2.74 2.41 11.17
CA TYR A 57 -3.90 1.91 10.44
C TYR A 57 -3.99 0.38 10.56
N TYR A 58 -5.23 -0.12 10.54
CA TYR A 58 -5.54 -1.55 10.62
C TYR A 58 -6.33 -2.02 9.39
N GLY A 59 -6.37 -3.33 9.16
CA GLY A 59 -7.10 -3.95 8.04
C GLY A 59 -6.43 -3.65 6.70
N TYR A 60 -7.19 -3.32 5.67
CA TYR A 60 -6.61 -3.03 4.34
C TYR A 60 -5.70 -1.79 4.30
N ALA A 61 -5.98 -0.78 5.12
CA ALA A 61 -5.15 0.43 5.18
C ALA A 61 -3.75 0.15 5.78
N PHE A 62 -3.63 -0.87 6.63
CA PHE A 62 -2.34 -1.37 7.13
C PHE A 62 -1.43 -1.83 6.00
N CYS A 63 -1.98 -2.55 5.02
CA CYS A 63 -1.22 -3.03 3.85
C CYS A 63 -0.69 -1.86 3.01
N THR A 64 -1.47 -0.78 2.89
CA THR A 64 -1.05 0.45 2.23
C THR A 64 0.02 1.19 3.04
N GLU A 65 -0.17 1.31 4.36
CA GLU A 65 0.78 1.94 5.28
C GLU A 65 2.17 1.30 5.21
N GLN A 66 2.24 -0.04 5.14
CA GLN A 66 3.50 -0.77 4.99
C GLN A 66 4.25 -0.38 3.70
N ILE A 67 3.55 -0.30 2.56
CA ILE A 67 4.16 0.07 1.26
C ILE A 67 4.74 1.48 1.35
N VAL A 68 3.96 2.38 1.92
CA VAL A 68 4.31 3.79 2.03
C VAL A 68 5.52 3.98 2.95
N LYS A 69 5.50 3.36 4.14
CA LYS A 69 6.66 3.39 5.06
C LYS A 69 7.89 2.74 4.44
N ALA A 70 7.74 1.59 3.77
CA ALA A 70 8.83 0.94 3.05
C ALA A 70 9.50 1.87 2.04
N SER A 71 8.70 2.61 1.27
CA SER A 71 9.21 3.60 0.30
C SER A 71 9.87 4.81 0.96
N ILE A 72 9.30 5.36 2.03
CA ILE A 72 9.91 6.46 2.78
C ILE A 72 11.27 6.03 3.38
N SER A 73 11.38 4.78 3.79
CA SER A 73 12.60 4.16 4.31
C SER A 73 13.52 3.59 3.22
N ASN A 74 13.26 3.88 1.94
CA ASN A 74 14.07 3.46 0.79
C ASN A 74 14.22 1.92 0.60
N TYR A 75 13.29 1.12 1.12
CA TYR A 75 13.29 -0.31 0.85
C TYR A 75 12.83 -0.62 -0.57
N ARG A 76 13.45 -1.64 -1.16
CA ARG A 76 13.03 -2.17 -2.47
C ARG A 76 11.77 -3.01 -2.31
N ILE A 77 10.74 -2.67 -3.08
CA ILE A 77 9.48 -3.43 -3.12
C ILE A 77 9.35 -4.08 -4.49
N LYS A 78 9.08 -5.40 -4.51
CA LYS A 78 8.90 -6.17 -5.75
C LYS A 78 7.61 -6.97 -5.70
N GLU A 79 6.80 -6.84 -6.74
CA GLU A 79 5.64 -7.71 -6.94
C GLU A 79 6.05 -8.99 -7.68
N CYS A 80 5.78 -10.15 -7.07
CA CYS A 80 5.95 -11.48 -7.67
C CYS A 80 4.60 -12.04 -8.17
N PRO A 81 4.54 -12.81 -9.26
CA PRO A 81 3.29 -13.43 -9.73
C PRO A 81 2.77 -14.44 -8.71
N ILE A 82 1.44 -14.50 -8.52
CA ILE A 82 0.78 -15.48 -7.65
C ILE A 82 -0.47 -16.02 -8.35
N LYS A 83 -0.87 -17.26 -8.02
CA LYS A 83 -2.16 -17.84 -8.41
C LYS A 83 -3.17 -17.60 -7.29
N VAL A 84 -4.35 -17.08 -7.61
CA VAL A 84 -5.40 -16.80 -6.62
C VAL A 84 -6.67 -17.56 -6.96
N TYR A 85 -7.10 -18.42 -6.03
CA TYR A 85 -8.31 -19.22 -6.16
C TYR A 85 -9.48 -18.58 -5.43
N LYS A 86 -10.71 -18.89 -5.87
CA LYS A 86 -11.91 -18.48 -5.17
C LYS A 86 -11.98 -19.24 -3.84
N ARG A 87 -12.24 -18.52 -2.76
CA ARG A 87 -12.53 -19.10 -1.45
C ARG A 87 -13.84 -19.87 -1.47
N GLU A 88 -13.84 -21.05 -0.89
CA GLU A 88 -15.00 -21.94 -0.78
C GLU A 88 -15.90 -21.55 0.42
N TYR A 89 -15.30 -21.01 1.48
CA TYR A 89 -15.99 -20.65 2.73
C TYR A 89 -15.78 -19.17 3.10
N GLY A 90 -16.80 -18.58 3.73
CA GLY A 90 -16.80 -17.21 4.25
C GLY A 90 -17.28 -16.14 3.25
N SER A 91 -18.11 -15.21 3.72
CA SER A 91 -18.56 -14.04 2.96
C SER A 91 -17.74 -12.80 3.29
N SER A 92 -17.53 -11.93 2.30
CA SER A 92 -16.88 -10.64 2.53
C SER A 92 -17.92 -9.54 2.72
N SER A 93 -18.20 -9.21 3.98
CA SER A 93 -18.95 -8.00 4.34
C SER A 93 -18.03 -6.77 4.40
N ILE A 94 -17.47 -6.38 3.25
CA ILE A 94 -16.56 -5.23 3.16
C ILE A 94 -17.36 -3.97 2.81
N LYS A 95 -17.43 -3.03 3.75
CA LYS A 95 -17.99 -1.69 3.50
C LYS A 95 -16.98 -0.85 2.69
N LEU A 96 -17.09 -0.90 1.36
CA LEU A 96 -16.21 -0.22 0.38
C LEU A 96 -15.94 1.25 0.72
N MET A 97 -16.96 2.03 1.09
CA MET A 97 -16.79 3.45 1.44
C MET A 97 -15.96 3.67 2.72
N LYS A 98 -16.15 2.82 3.75
CA LYS A 98 -15.37 2.90 4.99
C LYS A 98 -13.92 2.49 4.72
N LEU A 99 -13.73 1.48 3.89
CA LEU A 99 -12.43 1.02 3.43
C LEU A 99 -11.67 2.14 2.69
N ALA A 100 -12.29 2.71 1.66
CA ALA A 100 -11.72 3.78 0.86
C ALA A 100 -11.28 4.97 1.73
N ARG A 101 -12.17 5.47 2.61
CA ARG A 101 -11.85 6.58 3.53
C ARG A 101 -10.60 6.32 4.38
N ARG A 102 -10.43 5.09 4.88
CA ARG A 102 -9.24 4.74 5.68
C ARG A 102 -7.96 4.72 4.85
N ILE A 103 -8.03 4.18 3.63
CA ILE A 103 -6.88 4.15 2.71
C ILE A 103 -6.49 5.57 2.31
N PHE A 104 -7.45 6.40 1.92
CA PHE A 104 -7.19 7.80 1.58
C PHE A 104 -6.57 8.56 2.75
N SER A 105 -7.18 8.48 3.95
CA SER A 105 -6.61 9.09 5.15
C SER A 105 -5.16 8.68 5.38
N CYS A 106 -4.83 7.39 5.22
CA CYS A 106 -3.47 6.88 5.32
C CYS A 106 -2.53 7.51 4.28
N LEU A 107 -2.93 7.53 3.01
CA LEU A 107 -2.12 8.10 1.93
C LEU A 107 -1.82 9.58 2.16
N PHE A 108 -2.84 10.39 2.46
CA PHE A 108 -2.67 11.82 2.71
C PHE A 108 -1.83 12.10 3.95
N TYR A 109 -2.04 11.35 5.04
CA TYR A 109 -1.24 11.50 6.26
C TYR A 109 0.25 11.25 6.00
N TYR A 110 0.59 10.16 5.32
CA TYR A 110 1.98 9.83 5.04
C TYR A 110 2.59 10.68 3.92
N PHE A 111 1.80 11.17 2.98
CA PHE A 111 2.26 12.14 1.99
C PHE A 111 2.71 13.44 2.66
N GLY A 112 1.91 13.96 3.61
CA GLY A 112 2.30 15.11 4.42
C GLY A 112 3.57 14.85 5.25
N ARG A 113 3.73 13.64 5.81
CA ARG A 113 4.99 13.25 6.50
C ARG A 113 6.18 13.20 5.56
N LYS A 114 6.02 12.66 4.34
CA LYS A 114 7.08 12.61 3.32
C LYS A 114 7.54 14.02 2.96
N ILE A 115 6.62 14.96 2.74
CA ILE A 115 6.95 16.37 2.47
C ILE A 115 7.76 16.97 3.63
N LYS A 116 7.29 16.80 4.88
CA LYS A 116 7.99 17.30 6.08
C LYS A 116 9.41 16.73 6.20
N LEU A 117 9.59 15.43 5.91
CA LEU A 117 10.90 14.78 5.91
C LEU A 117 11.81 15.31 4.80
N SER A 118 11.25 15.54 3.60
CA SER A 118 11.98 16.13 2.47
C SER A 118 12.48 17.53 2.79
N VAL A 119 11.62 18.39 3.34
CA VAL A 119 11.97 19.77 3.74
C VAL A 119 13.07 19.77 4.82
N ARG A 120 13.00 18.86 5.80
CA ARG A 120 14.05 18.71 6.83
C ARG A 120 15.40 18.27 6.26
N ARG A 121 15.40 17.38 5.25
CA ARG A 121 16.63 16.97 4.54
C ARG A 121 17.25 18.17 3.81
N THR A 122 16.46 18.95 3.08
CA THR A 122 16.96 20.14 2.37
C THR A 122 17.56 21.19 3.32
N LYS A 123 16.90 21.46 4.46
CA LYS A 123 17.42 22.40 5.47
C LYS A 123 18.76 21.96 6.09
N ARG A 124 19.02 20.65 6.21
CA ARG A 124 20.32 20.15 6.69
C ARG A 124 21.44 20.27 5.66
N ILE A 125 21.10 20.20 4.37
CA ILE A 125 22.09 20.26 3.28
C ILE A 125 22.53 21.72 3.03
N GLY A 126 21.64 22.70 3.21
CA GLY A 126 21.97 24.13 3.10
C GLY A 126 22.61 24.76 4.35
N LEU A 127 23.07 23.95 5.30
CA LEU A 127 23.80 24.38 6.52
C LEU A 127 25.31 24.07 6.44
N TYR A 128 25.79 23.65 5.26
CA TYR A 128 27.21 23.44 4.95
C TYR A 128 27.61 24.32 3.78
#